data_AF-B9TQM3-F1
#
_entry.id   AF-B9TQM3-F1
#
_cell.length_a   1.000
_cell.length_b   1.000
_cell.length_c   1.000
_cell.angle_alpha   90.00
_cell.angle_beta   90.00
_cell.angle_gamma   90.00
#
_symmetry.space_group_name_H-M   'P 1'
#
loop_
_entity.id
_entity.type
_entity.pdbx_description
1 polymer ?
#
loop_
_entity_poly.entity_id
_entity_poly.type
_entity_poly.pdbx_seq_one_letter_code
_entity_poly.pdbx_strand_id
1 'polypeptide(L)'
;QSGKAGKLIAIGFDGNEDLQGFVRDGTVQAIAVQGSWQMGHKGIETVVGVIEHKPVPKLVDTGVVMVDKQNLDSPQAKNVLY
;
A
#
# COMPACT_ATOMS: atom_id res chain seq x y z
N GLN A 1 18.48 -12.15 -9.51
CA GLN A 1 17.94 -11.31 -10.61
C GLN A 1 18.21 -12.01 -11.94
N SER A 2 17.19 -12.15 -12.82
CA SER A 2 17.25 -12.95 -14.06
C SER A 2 17.67 -12.18 -15.33
N GLY A 3 18.01 -10.88 -15.21
CA GLY A 3 18.41 -10.04 -16.34
C GLY A 3 17.28 -9.62 -17.30
N LYS A 4 16.02 -9.74 -16.86
CA LYS A 4 14.82 -9.39 -17.64
C LYS A 4 14.17 -8.06 -17.24
N ALA A 5 14.76 -7.31 -16.32
CA ALA A 5 14.28 -5.97 -15.95
C ALA A 5 14.11 -5.08 -17.19
N GLY A 6 12.98 -4.36 -17.27
CA GLY A 6 12.63 -3.51 -18.41
C GLY A 6 12.27 -4.25 -19.72
N LYS A 7 12.38 -5.59 -19.78
CA LYS A 7 12.00 -6.40 -20.96
C LYS A 7 10.59 -6.99 -20.82
N LEU A 8 10.03 -6.97 -19.62
CA LEU A 8 8.70 -7.43 -19.26
C LEU A 8 8.07 -6.40 -18.33
N ILE A 9 6.74 -6.29 -18.38
CA ILE A 9 5.99 -5.47 -17.43
C ILE A 9 5.70 -6.32 -16.20
N ALA A 10 6.17 -5.86 -15.04
CA ALA A 10 5.93 -6.41 -13.72
C ALA A 10 5.16 -5.39 -12.88
N ILE A 11 4.08 -5.85 -12.24
CA ILE A 11 3.28 -5.08 -11.28
C ILE A 11 3.31 -5.85 -9.96
N GLY A 12 3.67 -5.16 -8.86
CA GLY A 12 3.74 -5.74 -7.52
C GLY A 12 2.59 -5.31 -6.62
N PHE A 13 2.63 -5.81 -5.38
CA PHE A 13 1.75 -5.43 -4.28
C PHE A 13 2.61 -5.08 -3.06
N ASP A 14 2.03 -4.29 -2.15
CA ASP A 14 2.68 -3.76 -0.95
C ASP A 14 3.77 -2.71 -1.23
N GLY A 15 4.45 -2.22 -0.17
CA GLY A 15 5.19 -0.95 -0.23
C GLY A 15 6.48 -0.86 0.58
N ASN A 16 7.15 -2.00 0.87
CA ASN A 16 8.41 -2.00 1.62
C ASN A 16 9.57 -1.35 0.85
N GLU A 17 10.69 -1.06 1.53
CA GLU A 17 11.88 -0.43 0.92
C GLU A 17 12.40 -1.16 -0.33
N ASP A 18 12.38 -2.50 -0.35
CA ASP A 18 12.83 -3.28 -1.51
C ASP A 18 11.96 -3.03 -2.75
N LEU A 19 10.63 -3.06 -2.58
CA LEU A 19 9.67 -2.80 -3.65
C LEU A 19 9.78 -1.35 -4.15
N GLN A 20 10.00 -0.40 -3.24
CA GLN A 20 10.29 0.98 -3.61
C GLN A 20 11.56 1.07 -4.44
N GLY A 21 12.62 0.35 -4.07
CA GLY A 21 13.86 0.22 -4.83
C GLY A 21 13.62 -0.32 -6.25
N PHE A 22 12.85 -1.40 -6.38
CA PHE A 22 12.50 -1.99 -7.68
C PHE A 22 11.65 -1.07 -8.57
N VAL A 23 10.82 -0.21 -7.98
CA VAL A 23 10.09 0.83 -8.73
C VAL A 23 11.05 1.93 -9.20
N ARG A 24 12.01 2.34 -8.35
CA ARG A 24 13.00 3.37 -8.72
C ARG A 24 13.91 2.89 -9.86
N ASP A 25 14.40 1.66 -9.77
CA ASP A 25 15.32 1.08 -10.76
C ASP A 25 14.63 0.55 -12.02
N GLY A 26 13.29 0.44 -12.02
CA GLY A 26 12.48 0.01 -13.16
C GLY A 26 12.36 -1.50 -13.32
N THR A 27 12.81 -2.29 -12.34
CA THR A 27 12.57 -3.73 -12.27
C THR A 27 11.07 -4.03 -12.17
N VAL A 28 10.32 -3.21 -11.44
CA VAL A 28 8.85 -3.25 -11.31
C VAL A 28 8.29 -1.91 -11.79
N GLN A 29 7.24 -1.92 -12.61
CA GLN A 29 6.69 -0.68 -13.19
C GLN A 29 5.76 0.04 -12.22
N ALA A 30 5.00 -0.70 -11.42
CA ALA A 30 4.18 -0.14 -10.36
C ALA A 30 3.89 -1.17 -9.27
N ILE A 31 3.54 -0.70 -8.07
CA ILE A 31 3.11 -1.51 -6.94
C ILE A 31 1.77 -1.00 -6.40
N ALA A 32 0.85 -1.92 -6.09
CA ALA A 32 -0.41 -1.60 -5.43
C ALA A 32 -0.20 -1.58 -3.91
N VAL A 33 -0.16 -0.39 -3.30
CA VAL A 33 0.14 -0.21 -1.88
C VAL A 33 -1.14 -0.01 -1.08
N GLN A 34 -1.27 -0.73 0.02
CA GLN A 34 -2.46 -0.73 0.88
C GLN A 34 -2.24 0.15 2.12
N GLY A 35 -3.31 0.67 2.72
CA GLY A 35 -3.26 1.43 3.96
C GLY A 35 -3.05 0.58 5.21
N SER A 36 -1.92 -0.12 5.35
CA SER A 36 -1.65 -1.06 6.47
C SER A 36 -1.76 -0.41 7.85
N TRP A 37 -1.24 0.80 8.03
CA TRP A 37 -1.41 1.59 9.26
C TRP A 37 -2.89 1.90 9.53
N GLN A 38 -3.62 2.33 8.50
CA GLN A 38 -5.06 2.64 8.60
C GLN A 38 -5.87 1.40 8.98
N MET A 39 -5.53 0.20 8.47
CA MET A 39 -6.17 -1.04 8.88
C MET A 39 -6.04 -1.27 10.39
N GLY A 40 -4.84 -1.11 10.93
CA GLY A 40 -4.58 -1.26 12.37
C GLY A 40 -5.37 -0.25 13.21
N HIS A 41 -5.28 1.04 12.85
CA HIS A 41 -5.99 2.12 13.56
C HIS A 41 -7.51 1.91 13.57
N LYS A 42 -8.10 1.73 12.38
CA LYS A 42 -9.55 1.50 12.25
C LYS A 42 -10.01 0.20 12.90
N GLY A 43 -9.15 -0.82 12.92
CA GLY A 43 -9.42 -2.07 13.64
C GLY A 43 -9.62 -1.83 15.13
N ILE A 44 -8.73 -1.06 15.77
CA ILE A 44 -8.86 -0.70 17.19
C ILE A 44 -10.08 0.19 17.42
N GLU A 45 -10.31 1.22 16.61
CA GLU A 45 -11.51 2.07 16.71
C GLU A 45 -12.81 1.25 16.60
N THR A 46 -12.83 0.27 15.70
CA THR A 46 -13.98 -0.64 15.53
C THR A 46 -14.20 -1.48 16.78
N VAL A 47 -13.14 -2.04 17.36
CA VAL A 47 -13.22 -2.83 18.60
C VAL A 47 -13.74 -1.98 19.77
N VAL A 48 -13.24 -0.75 19.92
CA VAL A 48 -13.73 0.18 20.93
C VAL A 48 -15.23 0.46 20.73
N GLY A 49 -15.66 0.72 19.50
CA GLY A 49 -17.08 0.93 19.18
C GLY A 49 -17.97 -0.27 19.55
N VAL A 50 -17.50 -1.50 19.32
CA VAL A 50 -18.21 -2.73 19.72
C VAL A 50 -18.34 -2.82 21.23
N ILE A 51 -17.26 -2.56 21.99
CA ILE A 51 -17.27 -2.58 23.46
C ILE A 51 -18.25 -1.54 24.03
N GLU A 52 -18.35 -0.38 23.39
CA GLU A 52 -19.28 0.69 23.73
C GLU A 52 -20.71 0.45 23.22
N HIS A 53 -21.00 -0.72 22.63
CA HIS A 53 -22.30 -1.07 22.05
C HIS A 53 -22.79 -0.10 20.97
N LYS A 54 -21.86 0.55 20.26
CA LYS A 54 -22.16 1.41 19.12
C LYS A 54 -22.30 0.58 17.83
N PRO A 55 -23.13 1.03 16.87
CA PRO A 55 -23.16 0.40 15.55
C PRO A 55 -21.82 0.60 14.85
N VAL A 56 -21.26 -0.49 14.32
CA VAL A 56 -20.01 -0.48 13.55
C VAL A 56 -20.22 -1.09 12.16
N PRO A 57 -19.49 -0.63 11.13
CA PRO A 57 -19.58 -1.21 9.80
C PRO A 57 -19.02 -2.65 9.79
N LYS A 58 -19.69 -3.55 9.05
CA LYS A 58 -19.21 -4.93 8.86
C LYS A 58 -18.02 -5.03 7.89
N LEU A 59 -17.90 -4.08 6.97
CA LEU A 59 -16.87 -4.01 5.94
C LEU A 59 -16.35 -2.58 5.87
N VAL A 60 -15.03 -2.42 5.90
CA VAL A 60 -14.35 -1.12 5.83
C VAL A 60 -13.32 -1.19 4.70
N ASP A 61 -13.52 -0.38 3.66
CA ASP A 61 -12.50 -0.18 2.63
C ASP A 61 -11.37 0.68 3.20
N THR A 62 -10.14 0.21 3.06
CA THR A 62 -8.93 0.89 3.54
C THR A 62 -8.13 1.54 2.42
N GLY A 63 -8.61 1.41 1.17
CA GLY A 63 -8.03 2.04 0.01
C GLY A 63 -6.75 1.38 -0.49
N VAL A 64 -6.42 1.71 -1.74
CA VAL A 64 -5.20 1.29 -2.43
C VAL A 64 -4.64 2.49 -3.19
N VAL A 65 -3.32 2.63 -3.21
CA VAL A 65 -2.61 3.60 -4.05
C VAL A 65 -1.75 2.83 -5.04
N MET A 66 -1.95 3.07 -6.33
CA MET A 66 -1.00 2.62 -7.34
C MET A 66 0.22 3.52 -7.31
N VAL A 67 1.37 2.96 -6.97
CA VAL A 67 2.64 3.67 -6.85
C VAL A 67 3.54 3.27 -8.00
N ASP A 68 4.01 4.25 -8.76
CA ASP A 68 4.95 4.11 -9.86
C ASP A 68 6.09 5.13 -9.72
N LYS A 69 7.00 5.15 -10.69
CA LYS A 69 8.17 6.05 -10.66
C LYS A 69 7.79 7.55 -10.65
N GLN A 70 6.59 7.92 -11.10
CA GLN A 70 6.14 9.31 -11.21
C GLN A 70 5.62 9.83 -9.88
N ASN A 71 5.00 8.97 -9.07
CA ASN A 71 4.34 9.36 -7.84
C ASN A 71 4.96 8.78 -6.55
N LEU A 72 6.01 7.97 -6.65
CA LEU A 72 6.68 7.33 -5.49
C LEU A 72 7.05 8.32 -4.38
N ASP A 73 7.47 9.53 -4.75
CA ASP A 73 7.87 10.56 -3.79
C ASP A 73 6.74 11.52 -3.38
N SER A 74 5.53 11.30 -3.90
CA SER A 74 4.35 12.11 -3.58
C SER A 74 3.92 11.92 -2.12
N PRO A 75 3.27 12.94 -1.50
CA PRO A 75 2.72 12.80 -0.16
C PRO A 75 1.73 11.64 -0.02
N GLN A 76 0.95 11.37 -1.07
CA GLN A 76 -0.03 10.28 -1.09
C GLN A 76 0.64 8.90 -1.01
N ALA A 77 1.68 8.67 -1.81
CA ALA A 77 2.43 7.41 -1.78
C ALA A 77 3.15 7.24 -0.43
N LYS A 78 3.83 8.28 0.06
CA LYS A 78 4.52 8.25 1.36
C LYS A 78 3.61 7.96 2.54
N ASN A 79 2.31 8.24 2.43
CA ASN A 79 1.35 7.97 3.49
C ASN A 79 0.99 6.47 3.63
N VAL A 80 1.32 5.64 2.63
CA VAL A 80 1.00 4.20 2.62
C VAL A 80 2.25 3.30 2.49
N LEU A 81 3.39 3.86 2.08
CA LEU A 81 4.68 3.18 2.05
C LEU A 81 5.24 2.98 3.47
N TYR A 82 6.08 1.97 3.65
CA TYR A 82 6.67 1.60 4.94
C TYR A 82 8.03 0.91 4.77
#